data_AF-A0A1E4J2I8-F1
#
_entry.id   AF-A0A1E4J2I8-F1
#
_cell.length_a   1.000
_cell.length_b   1.000
_cell.length_c   1.000
_cell.angle_alpha   90.00
_cell.angle_beta   90.00
_cell.angle_gamma   90.00
#
_symmetry.space_group_name_H-M   'P 1'
#
loop_
_entity.id
_entity.type
_entity.pdbx_description
1 polymer ?
#
loop_
_entity_poly.entity_id
_entity_poly.type
_entity_poly.pdbx_seq_one_letter_code
_entity_poly.pdbx_strand_id
1 'polypeptide(L)'
;MHDDIPPHPCFRWQVIELPGGARHLICCDNVSVEIVRWNYPEAACLAADGKVYLLEGQPGAGAEERFVLPNWLKWRGITQWRDVSTDVFAAIDAVRRPRPYLHEEYGRNPNYPRF
;
A
#
# COMPACT_ATOMS: atom_id res chain seq x y z
N MET A 1 -26.70 0.53 7.92
CA MET A 1 -26.01 1.82 8.12
C MET A 1 -24.54 1.48 8.25
N HIS A 2 -23.80 1.58 7.15
CA HIS A 2 -22.34 1.61 7.25
C HIS A 2 -22.00 3.04 7.61
N ASP A 3 -21.53 3.26 8.84
CA ASP A 3 -20.89 4.51 9.20
C ASP A 3 -19.82 4.80 8.14
N ASP A 4 -19.95 5.97 7.49
CA ASP A 4 -18.94 6.56 6.61
C ASP A 4 -17.71 6.89 7.48
N ILE A 5 -16.94 5.86 7.85
CA ILE A 5 -15.65 6.07 8.50
C ILE A 5 -14.76 6.69 7.44
N PRO A 6 -14.35 7.96 7.61
CA PRO A 6 -13.52 8.61 6.61
C PRO A 6 -12.19 7.85 6.50
N PRO A 7 -11.68 7.69 5.27
CA PRO A 7 -10.38 7.06 5.08
C PRO A 7 -9.30 7.86 5.82
N HIS A 8 -8.38 7.14 6.45
CA HIS A 8 -7.27 7.73 7.20
C HIS A 8 -6.06 7.87 6.26
N PRO A 9 -5.67 9.09 5.86
CA PRO A 9 -4.53 9.27 4.99
C PRO A 9 -3.23 8.93 5.72
N CYS A 10 -2.38 8.18 5.03
CA CYS A 10 -1.11 7.68 5.52
C CYS A 10 0.01 8.13 4.58
N PHE A 11 0.61 9.26 4.92
CA PHE A 11 1.71 9.86 4.15
C PHE A 11 3.07 9.22 4.45
N ARG A 12 3.18 8.49 5.55
CA ARG A 12 4.39 7.76 5.96
C ARG A 12 3.96 6.36 6.36
N TRP A 13 4.32 5.40 5.55
CA TRP A 13 3.85 4.03 5.73
C TRP A 13 4.93 3.00 5.46
N GLN A 14 4.85 1.91 6.21
CA GLN A 14 5.64 0.71 6.01
C GLN A 14 4.73 -0.50 6.18
N VAL A 15 4.93 -1.52 5.34
CA VAL A 15 4.23 -2.79 5.45
C VAL A 15 5.24 -3.86 5.80
N ILE A 16 4.97 -4.58 6.88
CA ILE A 16 5.76 -5.74 7.26
C ILE A 16 4.94 -7.02 7.08
N GLU A 17 5.62 -8.11 6.80
CA GLU A 17 5.04 -9.44 6.72
C GLU A 17 5.66 -10.34 7.80
N LEU A 18 4.79 -11.03 8.56
CA LEU A 18 5.18 -11.94 9.63
C LEU A 18 5.30 -13.39 9.12
N PRO A 19 5.98 -14.28 9.86
CA PRO A 19 5.96 -15.72 9.61
C PRO A 19 4.51 -16.22 9.72
N GLY A 20 3.94 -16.66 8.60
CA GLY A 20 2.51 -16.95 8.46
C GLY A 20 1.79 -16.11 7.41
N GLY A 21 2.47 -15.09 6.85
CA GLY A 21 1.95 -14.28 5.75
C GLY A 21 1.03 -13.14 6.19
N ALA A 22 0.79 -12.98 7.49
CA ALA A 22 0.06 -11.84 8.03
C ALA A 22 0.83 -10.55 7.74
N ARG A 23 0.14 -9.58 7.13
CA ARG A 23 0.72 -8.27 6.78
C ARG A 23 0.22 -7.22 7.75
N HIS A 24 1.11 -6.35 8.16
CA HIS A 24 0.78 -5.26 9.06
C HIS A 24 1.17 -3.91 8.47
N LEU A 25 0.27 -2.93 8.60
CA LEU A 25 0.53 -1.55 8.24
C LEU A 25 1.06 -0.80 9.46
N ILE A 26 2.19 -0.12 9.27
CA ILE A 26 2.73 0.88 10.18
C ILE A 26 2.48 2.23 9.53
N CYS A 27 1.76 3.11 10.22
CA CYS A 27 1.35 4.40 9.68
C CYS A 27 1.69 5.53 10.65
N CYS A 28 2.50 6.49 10.19
CA CYS A 28 2.99 7.62 11.00
C CYS A 28 3.56 7.15 12.35
N ASP A 29 2.87 7.48 13.44
CA ASP A 29 3.30 7.27 14.83
C ASP A 29 2.55 6.10 15.50
N ASN A 30 1.70 5.40 14.75
CA ASN A 30 0.76 4.44 15.30
C ASN A 30 1.20 2.98 15.20
N VAL A 31 0.63 2.21 16.13
CA VAL A 31 0.80 0.77 16.28
C VAL A 31 0.44 0.04 14.99
N SER A 32 1.27 -0.96 14.68
CA SER A 32 1.07 -1.93 13.61
C SER A 32 -0.32 -2.58 13.70
N VAL A 33 -1.14 -2.39 12.65
CA VAL A 33 -2.46 -3.01 12.49
C VAL A 33 -2.41 -4.07 11.40
N GLU A 34 -3.02 -5.23 11.65
CA GLU A 34 -3.11 -6.28 10.65
C GLU A 34 -3.98 -5.82 9.48
N ILE A 35 -3.52 -6.09 8.26
CA ILE A 35 -4.21 -5.76 7.02
C ILE A 35 -5.05 -6.95 6.61
N VAL A 36 -6.37 -6.75 6.56
CA VAL A 36 -7.33 -7.78 6.18
C VAL A 36 -7.55 -7.79 4.67
N ARG A 37 -7.50 -6.61 4.03
CA ARG A 37 -7.76 -6.50 2.58
C ARG A 37 -6.99 -5.36 1.94
N TRP A 38 -6.50 -5.62 0.73
CA TRP A 38 -5.86 -4.62 -0.14
C TRP A 38 -6.82 -4.10 -1.21
N ASN A 39 -6.74 -2.79 -1.47
CA ASN A 39 -7.27 -2.12 -2.65
C ASN A 39 -6.13 -1.39 -3.36
N TYR A 40 -5.36 -2.13 -4.16
CA TYR A 40 -4.20 -1.58 -4.88
C TYR A 40 -4.54 -0.42 -5.85
N PRO A 41 -5.66 -0.45 -6.63
CA PRO A 41 -6.04 0.68 -7.49
C PRO A 41 -6.14 2.02 -6.76
N GLU A 42 -6.73 2.02 -5.58
CA GLU A 42 -6.92 3.23 -4.77
C GLU A 42 -5.73 3.51 -3.85
N ALA A 43 -4.68 2.68 -3.89
CA ALA A 43 -3.60 2.68 -2.92
C ALA A 43 -4.13 2.62 -1.47
N ALA A 44 -5.11 1.75 -1.20
CA ALA A 44 -5.79 1.69 0.09
C ALA A 44 -5.75 0.29 0.71
N CYS A 45 -5.93 0.20 2.02
CA CYS A 45 -6.12 -1.07 2.71
C CYS A 45 -7.13 -0.99 3.85
N LEU A 46 -7.83 -2.11 4.09
CA LEU A 46 -8.71 -2.32 5.25
C LEU A 46 -7.92 -3.04 6.33
N ALA A 47 -7.87 -2.43 7.51
CA ALA A 47 -7.23 -2.99 8.69
C ALA A 47 -8.21 -3.78 9.56
N ALA A 48 -7.69 -4.64 10.44
CA ALA A 48 -8.47 -5.48 11.35
C ALA A 48 -9.26 -4.68 12.39
N ASP A 49 -8.91 -3.42 12.62
CA ASP A 49 -9.68 -2.48 13.45
C ASP A 49 -10.87 -1.84 12.73
N GLY A 50 -11.11 -2.23 11.47
CA GLY A 50 -12.22 -1.76 10.63
C GLY A 50 -11.93 -0.45 9.89
N LYS A 51 -10.75 0.16 10.07
CA LYS A 51 -10.40 1.41 9.39
C LYS A 51 -9.84 1.16 8.00
N VAL A 52 -10.10 2.12 7.12
CA VAL A 52 -9.48 2.18 5.79
C VAL A 52 -8.34 3.19 5.83
N TYR A 53 -7.16 2.77 5.38
CA TYR A 53 -5.97 3.62 5.27
C TYR A 53 -5.65 3.89 3.80
N LEU A 54 -5.37 5.15 3.46
CA LEU A 54 -4.92 5.57 2.13
C LEU A 54 -3.40 5.77 2.14
N LEU A 55 -2.69 5.08 1.26
CA LEU A 55 -1.24 5.11 1.13
C LEU A 55 -0.84 6.18 0.11
N GLU A 56 -0.78 7.43 0.56
CA GLU A 56 -0.56 8.59 -0.31
C GLU A 56 0.93 8.99 -0.43
N GLY A 57 1.78 8.50 0.47
CA GLY A 57 3.22 8.82 0.50
C GLY A 57 4.14 7.77 -0.09
N GLN A 58 5.46 8.01 0.04
CA GLN A 58 6.49 7.07 -0.40
C GLN A 58 6.59 5.85 0.54
N PRO A 59 6.81 4.65 0.01
CA PRO A 59 7.01 3.44 0.81
C PRO A 59 8.27 3.58 1.66
N GLY A 60 8.22 3.11 2.91
CA GLY A 60 9.38 3.12 3.81
C GLY A 60 9.82 4.51 4.26
N ALA A 61 9.16 5.58 3.80
CA ALA A 61 9.46 6.95 4.20
C ALA A 61 8.92 7.20 5.62
N GLY A 62 9.78 7.03 6.63
CA GLY A 62 9.55 7.52 7.99
C GLY A 62 9.11 6.51 9.05
N ALA A 63 9.13 5.21 8.76
CA ALA A 63 8.83 4.18 9.77
C ALA A 63 10.03 3.81 10.66
N GLU A 64 11.15 4.54 10.54
CA GLU A 64 12.16 4.63 11.59
C GLU A 64 11.84 5.77 12.59
N GLU A 65 10.61 5.88 13.07
CA GLU A 65 10.53 6.18 14.50
C GLU A 65 11.15 4.96 15.18
N ARG A 66 12.45 5.07 15.51
CA ARG A 66 13.36 4.04 16.06
C ARG A 66 12.80 3.22 17.24
N PHE A 67 11.59 3.53 17.69
CA PHE A 67 10.89 2.97 18.81
C PHE A 67 9.65 2.16 18.43
N VAL A 68 8.86 2.51 17.40
CA VAL A 68 7.54 1.88 17.20
C VAL A 68 7.66 0.43 16.75
N LEU A 69 8.33 0.18 15.61
CA LEU A 69 8.48 -1.18 15.09
C LEU A 69 9.31 -2.07 16.03
N PRO A 70 10.51 -1.68 16.50
CA PRO A 70 11.28 -2.52 17.41
C PRO A 70 10.56 -2.84 18.73
N ASN A 71 9.87 -1.87 19.35
CA ASN A 71 9.14 -2.14 20.59
C ASN A 71 7.90 -2.99 20.35
N TRP A 72 7.18 -2.76 19.24
CA TRP A 72 6.02 -3.57 18.89
C TRP A 72 6.42 -5.04 18.65
N LEU A 73 7.48 -5.28 17.88
CA LEU A 73 8.04 -6.62 17.67
C LEU A 73 8.42 -7.28 18.99
N LYS A 74 9.13 -6.53 19.85
CA LYS A 74 9.54 -6.99 21.19
C LYS A 74 8.34 -7.36 22.06
N TRP A 75 7.31 -6.50 22.13
CA TRP A 75 6.10 -6.74 22.94
C TRP A 75 5.28 -7.92 22.42
N ARG A 76 5.29 -8.17 21.11
CA ARG A 76 4.57 -9.30 20.49
C ARG A 76 5.40 -10.58 20.44
N GLY A 77 6.65 -10.55 20.88
CA GLY A 77 7.56 -11.71 20.82
C GLY A 77 7.91 -12.12 19.37
N ILE A 78 7.83 -11.18 18.42
CA ILE A 78 8.09 -11.44 17.01
C ILE A 78 9.59 -11.28 16.77
N THR A 79 10.26 -12.36 16.38
CA THR A 79 11.71 -12.40 16.13
C THR A 79 12.06 -12.38 14.64
N GLN A 80 11.10 -12.66 13.78
CA GLN A 80 11.26 -12.70 12.34
C GLN A 80 10.14 -11.88 11.69
N TRP A 81 10.51 -11.10 10.68
CA TRP A 81 9.59 -10.31 9.87
C TRP A 81 10.35 -9.86 8.60
N ARG A 82 9.60 -9.42 7.60
CA ARG A 82 10.16 -8.88 6.35
C ARG A 82 9.48 -7.56 6.02
N ASP A 83 10.25 -6.54 5.66
CA ASP A 83 9.71 -5.33 5.04
C ASP A 83 9.26 -5.67 3.61
N VAL A 84 7.98 -5.46 3.32
CA VAL A 84 7.36 -5.68 1.99
C VAL A 84 6.80 -4.37 1.42
N SER A 85 7.21 -3.22 1.94
CA SER A 85 6.72 -1.90 1.51
C SER A 85 6.99 -1.65 0.03
N THR A 86 8.18 -2.01 -0.45
CA THR A 86 8.57 -1.88 -1.86
C THR A 86 7.72 -2.78 -2.75
N ASP A 87 7.44 -4.02 -2.32
CA ASP A 87 6.61 -4.96 -3.08
C ASP A 87 5.17 -4.46 -3.18
N VAL A 88 4.61 -3.95 -2.08
CA VAL A 88 3.28 -3.33 -2.04
C VAL A 88 3.23 -2.10 -2.93
N PHE A 89 4.24 -1.23 -2.86
CA PHE A 89 4.30 -0.04 -3.72
C PHE A 89 4.39 -0.41 -5.19
N ALA A 90 5.19 -1.41 -5.55
CA ALA A 90 5.27 -1.92 -6.92
C ALA A 90 3.91 -2.47 -7.39
N ALA A 91 3.18 -3.17 -6.54
CA ALA A 91 1.83 -3.64 -6.86
C ALA A 91 0.82 -2.48 -7.06
N ILE A 92 0.88 -1.45 -6.23
CA ILE A 92 0.09 -0.22 -6.37
C ILE A 92 0.42 0.46 -7.70
N ASP A 93 1.71 0.70 -7.96
CA ASP A 93 2.23 1.37 -9.15
C ASP A 93 1.88 0.58 -10.43
N ALA A 94 1.99 -0.74 -10.42
CA ALA A 94 1.63 -1.60 -11.56
C ALA A 94 0.16 -1.48 -11.97
N VAL A 95 -0.74 -1.25 -11.01
CA VAL A 95 -2.18 -1.11 -11.26
C VAL A 95 -2.57 0.34 -11.58
N ARG A 96 -1.87 1.32 -11.00
CA ARG A 96 -2.14 2.75 -11.21
C ARG A 96 -1.48 3.33 -12.43
N ARG A 97 -0.38 2.74 -12.92
CA ARG A 97 0.22 3.17 -14.18
C ARG A 97 -0.84 3.07 -15.27
N PRO A 98 -1.12 4.16 -15.99
CA PRO A 98 -1.89 4.03 -17.22
C PRO A 98 -1.13 3.02 -18.07
N ARG A 99 -1.81 1.98 -18.54
CA ARG A 99 -1.23 1.07 -19.54
C ARG A 99 -0.56 1.95 -20.59
N PRO A 100 0.69 1.66 -21.02
CA PRO A 100 1.23 2.37 -22.16
C PRO A 100 0.17 2.27 -23.25
N TYR A 101 -0.26 3.42 -23.78
CA TYR A 101 -1.07 3.44 -24.99
C TYR A 101 -0.33 2.54 -25.98
N LEU A 102 -0.91 1.38 -26.29
CA LEU A 102 -0.44 0.54 -27.39
C LEU A 102 -0.63 1.37 -28.66
N HIS A 103 0.36 2.20 -28.98
CA HIS A 103 0.49 2.90 -30.25
C HIS A 103 0.89 1.92 -31.37
N GLU A 104 0.32 0.71 -31.38
CA GLU A 104 0.55 -0.28 -32.44
C GLU A 104 -0.70 -0.59 -33.29
N GLU A 105 -1.85 0.03 -33.00
CA GLU A 105 -3.06 -0.16 -33.83
C GLU A 105 -3.53 1.08 -34.61
N TYR A 106 -2.87 2.23 -34.50
CA TYR A 106 -3.21 3.42 -35.32
C TYR A 106 -2.60 3.41 -36.73
N GLY A 107 -1.85 2.36 -37.11
CA GLY A 107 -1.25 2.22 -38.44
C GLY A 107 -2.15 1.59 -39.51
N ARG A 108 -3.41 1.23 -39.20
CA ARG A 108 -4.32 0.55 -40.14
C ARG A 108 -5.70 1.19 -40.28
N ASN A 109 -5.87 2.46 -39.91
CA ASN A 109 -7.11 3.16 -40.25
C ASN A 109 -6.92 3.97 -41.55
N PRO A 110 -7.51 3.54 -42.69
CA PRO A 110 -7.43 4.28 -43.94
C PRO A 110 -8.16 5.63 -43.93
N ASN A 111 -8.83 6.01 -42.83
CA ASN A 111 -9.61 7.24 -42.72
C ASN A 111 -8.92 8.43 -42.04
N TYR A 112 -7.62 8.36 -41.70
CA TYR A 112 -6.91 9.56 -41.21
C TYR A 112 -6.24 10.31 -42.37
N PRO A 113 -6.59 11.60 -42.60
CA PRO A 113 -5.93 12.42 -43.60
C PRO A 113 -4.47 12.67 -43.19
N ARG A 114 -3.54 12.47 -44.13
CA ARG A 114 -2.15 12.89 -43.96
C ARG A 114 -2.11 14.42 -44.05
N PHE A 115 -1.67 15.07 -42.99
CA PHE A 115 -1.24 16.47 -43.02
C PHE A 115 0.23 16.54 -43.45
#